data_AF-A0A1G9YUP8-F1
#
_entry.id   AF-A0A1G9YUP8-F1
#
_cell.length_a   1.000
_cell.length_b   1.000
_cell.length_c   1.000
_cell.angle_alpha   90.00
_cell.angle_beta   90.00
_cell.angle_gamma   90.00
#
_symmetry.space_group_name_H-M   'P 1'
#
loop_
_entity.id
_entity.type
_entity.pdbx_description
1 polymer ?
#
loop_
_entity_poly.entity_id
_entity_poly.type
_entity_poly.pdbx_seq_one_letter_code
_entity_poly.pdbx_strand_id
1 'polypeptide(L)'
;MPLNRPALSLGSGPRGVQDARRWVVATCHDIGRDDIVECVELGVSELVTNALLHGAAPIQVRVRGTVEHPRVEVRDGSTTPPLLPSAGEPTDEEDLLLTFGRGLSIVARSSDAWGVEIEEDGKVVWFNPASVFSEGDGVTGVISGILSEPRRLTDSPGMIEFEIRDVPLKAYVGFHRHYRELRREVRLLALAHEADYPLAKSLSDLFGALEQPLHDGMGIDQIEAALEAGNNRTDVRVVMDTESADVIGRFIELLDLADAFCREERLLSLARTPEQQQFQEWFLGEFVRQAAGKDPLPWTGAADSAVRQTSSS
;
A
#
# COMPACT_ATOMS: atom_id res chain seq x y z
N MET A 1 -2.37 -3.43 36.44
CA MET A 1 -3.75 -2.96 36.16
C MET A 1 -3.97 -2.97 34.65
N PRO A 2 -5.16 -3.38 34.16
CA PRO A 2 -5.47 -3.37 32.74
C PRO A 2 -5.57 -1.93 32.23
N LEU A 3 -4.93 -1.66 31.10
CA LEU A 3 -5.04 -0.40 30.37
C LEU A 3 -6.26 -0.48 29.45
N ASN A 4 -7.21 0.43 29.62
CA ASN A 4 -8.35 0.57 28.71
C ASN A 4 -8.67 2.05 28.53
N ARG A 5 -7.76 2.76 27.85
CA ARG A 5 -7.97 4.17 27.49
C ARG A 5 -9.00 4.26 26.37
N PRO A 6 -9.88 5.27 26.37
CA PRO A 6 -10.80 5.48 25.26
C PRO A 6 -10.01 5.71 23.96
N ALA A 7 -10.54 5.17 22.86
CA ALA A 7 -9.90 5.30 21.56
C ALA A 7 -9.80 6.76 21.12
N LEU A 8 -8.65 7.13 20.57
CA LEU A 8 -8.49 8.39 19.85
C LEU A 8 -8.95 8.19 18.41
N SER A 9 -10.08 8.78 18.04
CA SER A 9 -10.49 8.87 16.64
C SER A 9 -9.66 9.91 15.92
N LEU A 10 -9.05 9.54 14.79
CA LEU A 10 -8.26 10.45 13.97
C LEU A 10 -9.14 11.08 12.89
N GLY A 11 -8.96 12.39 12.68
CA GLY A 11 -9.46 13.05 11.48
C GLY A 11 -8.66 12.61 10.25
N SER A 12 -9.22 12.83 9.06
CA SER A 12 -8.59 12.43 7.79
C SER A 12 -7.30 13.20 7.47
N GLY A 13 -7.03 14.35 8.11
CA GLY A 13 -5.92 15.25 7.76
C GLY A 13 -4.54 14.92 8.37
N PRO A 14 -3.47 15.63 7.95
CA PRO A 14 -2.06 15.34 8.30
C PRO A 14 -1.75 15.51 9.79
N ARG A 15 -2.61 16.22 10.53
CA ARG A 15 -2.51 16.39 11.98
C ARG A 15 -2.74 15.09 12.75
N GLY A 16 -3.41 14.10 12.14
CA GLY A 16 -3.72 12.81 12.77
C GLY A 16 -2.47 12.09 13.31
N VAL A 17 -1.35 12.11 12.57
CA VAL A 17 -0.09 11.50 13.02
C VAL A 17 0.46 12.22 14.26
N GLN A 18 0.47 13.55 14.24
CA GLN A 18 0.99 14.34 15.36
C GLN A 18 0.12 14.18 16.61
N ASP A 19 -1.20 14.15 16.45
CA ASP A 19 -2.16 13.98 17.54
C ASP A 19 -2.06 12.57 18.14
N ALA A 20 -1.98 11.54 17.29
CA ALA A 20 -1.77 10.15 17.73
C ALA A 20 -0.48 10.02 18.54
N ARG A 21 0.64 10.51 18.00
CA ARG A 21 1.93 10.51 18.68
C ARG A 21 1.86 11.18 20.05
N ARG A 22 1.36 12.42 20.11
CA ARG A 22 1.26 13.16 21.38
C ARG A 22 0.42 12.38 22.40
N TRP A 23 -0.66 11.76 21.94
CA TRP A 23 -1.56 10.99 22.80
C TRP A 23 -0.94 9.69 23.33
N VAL A 24 -0.24 8.90 22.51
CA VAL A 24 0.43 7.69 23.01
C VAL A 24 1.64 8.02 23.89
N VAL A 25 2.41 9.06 23.58
CA VAL A 25 3.54 9.50 24.42
C VAL A 25 3.04 9.96 25.80
N ALA A 26 1.98 10.78 25.84
CA ALA A 26 1.35 11.15 27.11
C ALA A 26 0.85 9.91 27.88
N THR A 27 0.31 8.92 27.18
CA THR A 27 -0.12 7.66 27.81
C THR A 27 1.07 6.89 28.39
N CYS A 28 2.24 6.87 27.74
CA CYS A 28 3.45 6.22 28.25
C CYS A 28 3.95 6.89 29.55
N HIS A 29 3.99 8.23 29.57
CA HIS A 29 4.33 8.98 30.77
C HIS A 29 3.34 8.71 31.92
N ASP A 30 2.04 8.69 31.63
CA ASP A 30 1.00 8.44 32.63
C ASP A 30 1.09 7.05 33.28
N ILE A 31 1.58 6.05 32.54
CA ILE A 31 1.78 4.69 33.04
C ILE A 31 3.20 4.45 33.57
N GLY A 32 4.08 5.46 33.58
CA GLY A 32 5.45 5.37 34.08
C GLY A 32 6.38 4.54 33.19
N ARG A 33 6.13 4.50 31.88
CA ARG A 33 6.93 3.76 30.88
C ARG A 33 7.67 4.71 29.96
N ASP A 34 8.53 5.54 30.54
CA ASP A 34 9.39 6.47 29.80
C ASP A 34 10.42 5.73 28.91
N ASP A 35 10.76 4.49 29.28
CA ASP A 35 11.75 3.63 28.62
C ASP A 35 11.35 3.21 27.20
N ILE A 36 10.06 3.24 26.85
CA ILE A 36 9.56 2.80 25.54
C ILE A 36 9.13 3.96 24.63
N VAL A 37 9.21 5.21 25.10
CA VAL A 37 8.64 6.38 24.42
C VAL A 37 9.16 6.53 22.99
N GLU A 38 10.46 6.32 22.77
CA GLU A 38 11.08 6.42 21.45
C GLU A 38 10.50 5.39 20.47
N CYS A 39 10.45 4.12 20.88
CA CYS A 39 9.92 3.04 20.05
C CYS A 39 8.40 3.15 19.82
N VAL A 40 7.65 3.60 20.83
CA VAL A 40 6.21 3.91 20.70
C VAL A 40 5.98 5.00 19.65
N GLU A 41 6.78 6.07 19.72
CA GLU A 41 6.66 7.21 18.82
C GLU A 41 6.92 6.82 17.36
N LEU A 42 7.95 6.01 17.12
CA LEU A 42 8.25 5.49 15.78
C LEU A 42 7.13 4.57 15.29
N GLY A 43 6.80 3.52 16.06
CA GLY A 43 5.81 2.53 15.65
C GLY A 43 4.42 3.13 15.41
N VAL A 44 3.95 4.04 16.27
CA VAL A 44 2.64 4.70 16.07
C VAL A 44 2.64 5.60 14.84
N SER A 45 3.76 6.28 14.55
CA SER A 45 3.84 7.19 13.40
C SER A 45 3.74 6.42 12.10
N GLU A 46 4.40 5.26 12.02
CA GLU A 46 4.32 4.37 10.86
C GLU A 46 2.93 3.75 10.72
N LEU A 47 2.36 3.20 11.80
CA LEU A 47 1.03 2.58 11.73
C LEU A 47 -0.08 3.58 11.39
N VAL A 48 -0.04 4.78 11.97
CA VAL A 48 -1.04 5.82 11.67
C VAL A 48 -0.85 6.38 10.27
N THR A 49 0.39 6.54 9.81
CA THR A 49 0.67 6.93 8.42
C THR A 49 0.14 5.88 7.45
N ASN A 50 0.39 4.60 7.73
CA ASN A 50 -0.14 3.50 6.94
C ASN A 50 -1.67 3.50 6.93
N ALA A 51 -2.32 3.68 8.07
CA ALA A 51 -3.78 3.75 8.14
C ALA A 51 -4.35 4.97 7.40
N LEU A 52 -3.69 6.13 7.45
CA LEU A 52 -4.14 7.35 6.74
C LEU A 52 -3.94 7.26 5.21
N LEU A 53 -2.89 6.57 4.78
CA LEU A 53 -2.55 6.41 3.36
C LEU A 53 -3.28 5.23 2.71
N HIS A 54 -3.40 4.10 3.41
CA HIS A 54 -3.84 2.81 2.89
C HIS A 54 -5.08 2.23 3.60
N GLY A 55 -5.45 2.75 4.76
CA GLY A 55 -6.63 2.30 5.49
C GLY A 55 -7.90 2.99 5.05
N ALA A 56 -9.03 2.47 5.50
CA ALA A 56 -10.34 3.12 5.34
C ALA A 56 -10.77 3.81 6.65
N ALA A 57 -11.50 4.92 6.55
CA ALA A 57 -12.10 5.53 7.73
C ALA A 57 -13.22 4.61 8.30
N PRO A 58 -13.47 4.60 9.62
CA PRO A 58 -12.83 5.43 10.65
C PRO A 58 -11.48 4.87 11.10
N ILE A 59 -10.49 5.76 11.29
CA ILE A 59 -9.18 5.41 11.84
C ILE A 59 -9.15 5.72 13.34
N GLN A 60 -8.75 4.75 14.15
CA GLN A 60 -8.73 4.88 15.61
C GLN A 60 -7.42 4.35 16.20
N VAL A 61 -6.87 5.06 17.17
CA VAL A 61 -5.70 4.62 17.95
C VAL A 61 -6.15 4.26 19.37
N ARG A 62 -5.69 3.11 19.87
CA ARG A 62 -5.97 2.63 21.25
C ARG A 62 -4.68 2.18 21.92
N VAL A 63 -4.66 2.24 23.24
CA VAL A 63 -3.64 1.58 24.07
C VAL A 63 -4.35 0.63 25.02
N ARG A 64 -4.00 -0.65 24.92
CA ARG A 64 -4.56 -1.76 25.71
C ARG A 64 -3.44 -2.53 26.42
N GLY A 65 -3.79 -3.63 27.07
CA GLY A 65 -2.85 -4.55 27.72
C GLY A 65 -2.63 -4.18 29.18
N THR A 66 -1.37 -4.19 29.61
CA THR A 66 -0.97 -3.88 30.99
C THR A 66 0.05 -2.75 31.01
N VAL A 67 0.34 -2.20 32.19
CA VAL A 67 1.40 -1.18 32.36
C VAL A 67 2.77 -1.72 31.91
N GLU A 68 3.05 -2.99 32.19
CA GLU A 68 4.32 -3.65 31.85
C GLU A 68 4.39 -4.02 30.35
N HIS A 69 3.25 -4.32 29.74
CA HIS A 69 3.15 -4.69 28.33
C HIS A 69 2.02 -3.91 27.67
N PRO A 70 2.21 -2.60 27.43
CA PRO A 70 1.23 -1.82 26.69
C PRO A 70 1.20 -2.31 25.25
N ARG A 71 0.00 -2.39 24.68
CA ARG A 71 -0.23 -2.71 23.28
C ARG A 71 -0.88 -1.51 22.61
N VAL A 72 -0.20 -0.94 21.63
CA VAL A 72 -0.72 0.14 20.79
C VAL A 72 -1.45 -0.51 19.62
N GLU A 73 -2.67 -0.07 19.35
CA GLU A 73 -3.54 -0.59 18.30
C GLU A 73 -3.96 0.56 17.39
N VAL A 74 -3.83 0.37 16.08
CA VAL A 74 -4.39 1.24 15.05
C VAL A 74 -5.43 0.44 14.28
N ARG A 75 -6.69 0.84 14.40
CA ARG A 75 -7.82 0.26 13.66
C ARG A 75 -8.15 1.14 12.47
N ASP A 76 -8.38 0.51 11.33
CA ASP A 76 -9.01 1.13 10.16
C ASP A 76 -10.13 0.23 9.62
N GLY A 77 -10.97 0.77 8.74
CA GLY A 77 -12.14 0.08 8.18
C GLY A 77 -11.85 -0.84 6.99
N SER A 78 -10.59 -1.02 6.59
CA SER A 78 -10.22 -1.97 5.53
C SER A 78 -9.91 -3.33 6.15
N THR A 79 -10.42 -4.39 5.53
CA THR A 79 -10.19 -5.79 5.92
C THR A 79 -8.97 -6.42 5.23
N THR A 80 -8.26 -5.62 4.43
CA THR A 80 -7.11 -6.02 3.61
C THR A 80 -5.89 -6.33 4.48
N PRO A 81 -5.36 -7.56 4.49
CA PRO A 81 -4.12 -7.85 5.19
C PRO A 81 -2.98 -6.97 4.64
N PRO A 82 -2.11 -6.38 5.49
CA PRO A 82 -0.90 -5.76 4.99
C PRO A 82 0.12 -6.83 4.58
N LEU A 83 0.91 -6.54 3.55
CA LEU A 83 2.05 -7.36 3.16
C LEU A 83 3.11 -7.33 4.28
N LEU A 84 3.48 -8.51 4.79
CA LEU A 84 4.48 -8.64 5.84
C LEU A 84 5.89 -8.37 5.29
N PRO A 85 6.83 -7.89 6.12
CA PRO A 85 8.24 -7.87 5.75
C PRO A 85 8.75 -9.31 5.52
N SER A 86 9.35 -9.57 4.35
CA SER A 86 10.09 -10.82 4.12
C SER A 86 11.45 -10.78 4.81
N ALA A 87 11.90 -11.93 5.31
CA ALA A 87 13.21 -12.08 5.94
C ALA A 87 14.29 -12.33 4.88
N GLY A 88 15.01 -11.27 4.48
CA GLY A 88 16.12 -11.33 3.52
C GLY A 88 16.81 -9.97 3.37
N GLU A 89 18.11 -9.96 3.05
CA GLU A 89 18.81 -8.72 2.69
C GLU A 89 18.17 -8.12 1.44
N PRO A 90 17.68 -6.88 1.47
CA PRO A 90 16.97 -6.31 0.34
C PRO A 90 17.93 -6.11 -0.83
N THR A 91 17.66 -6.79 -1.94
CA THR A 91 18.20 -6.40 -3.24
C THR A 91 17.39 -5.23 -3.81
N ASP A 92 18.01 -4.35 -4.61
CA ASP A 92 17.31 -3.22 -5.27
C ASP A 92 16.09 -3.65 -6.11
N GLU A 93 16.00 -4.95 -6.47
CA GLU A 93 14.90 -5.58 -7.22
C GLU A 93 13.79 -6.18 -6.30
N GLU A 94 14.08 -6.58 -5.05
CA GLU A 94 13.11 -7.09 -4.05
C GLU A 94 12.42 -5.98 -3.22
N ASP A 95 13.03 -4.78 -3.16
CA ASP A 95 12.51 -3.60 -2.44
C ASP A 95 11.14 -3.08 -2.97
N LEU A 96 10.62 -3.72 -4.02
CA LEU A 96 9.60 -3.21 -4.93
C LEU A 96 8.20 -3.76 -4.69
N LEU A 97 8.09 -5.00 -4.20
CA LEU A 97 6.86 -5.55 -3.61
C LEU A 97 6.81 -5.30 -2.09
N LEU A 98 7.99 -5.18 -1.46
CA LEU A 98 8.18 -5.01 -0.01
C LEU A 98 8.00 -3.56 0.50
N THR A 99 7.61 -2.59 -0.34
CA THR A 99 7.49 -1.21 0.15
C THR A 99 6.32 -1.03 1.15
N PHE A 100 5.34 -1.95 1.17
CA PHE A 100 4.35 -2.08 2.26
C PHE A 100 4.99 -2.58 3.57
N GLY A 101 6.07 -3.36 3.46
CA GLY A 101 6.86 -3.91 4.56
C GLY A 101 7.87 -2.94 5.18
N ARG A 102 8.19 -1.79 4.58
CA ARG A 102 9.21 -0.87 5.15
C ARG A 102 8.73 -0.17 6.42
N GLY A 103 7.50 0.36 6.42
CA GLY A 103 6.88 0.91 7.64
C GLY A 103 6.69 -0.17 8.70
N LEU A 104 6.28 -1.37 8.29
CA LEU A 104 6.19 -2.53 9.17
C LEU A 104 7.55 -3.07 9.63
N SER A 105 8.66 -2.79 8.92
CA SER A 105 10.01 -3.09 9.38
C SER A 105 10.43 -2.19 10.53
N ILE A 106 10.03 -0.90 10.50
CA ILE A 106 10.26 0.01 11.63
C ILE A 106 9.44 -0.47 12.82
N VAL A 107 8.18 -0.85 12.61
CA VAL A 107 7.34 -1.47 13.65
C VAL A 107 7.99 -2.75 14.17
N ALA A 108 8.45 -3.65 13.31
CA ALA A 108 9.13 -4.89 13.69
C ALA A 108 10.39 -4.63 14.54
N ARG A 109 11.13 -3.57 14.24
CA ARG A 109 12.36 -3.19 14.93
C ARG A 109 12.12 -2.39 16.22
N SER A 110 10.98 -1.72 16.33
CA SER A 110 10.58 -0.94 17.50
C SER A 110 9.68 -1.71 18.47
N SER A 111 9.53 -3.03 18.30
CA SER A 111 8.52 -3.82 19.03
C SER A 111 9.07 -5.14 19.54
N ASP A 112 8.61 -5.53 20.73
CA ASP A 112 8.80 -6.89 21.27
C ASP A 112 7.86 -7.90 20.58
N ALA A 113 6.71 -7.43 20.11
CA ALA A 113 5.75 -8.20 19.32
C ALA A 113 4.89 -7.26 18.48
N TRP A 114 4.46 -7.69 17.30
CA TRP A 114 3.45 -6.97 16.51
C TRP A 114 2.62 -7.94 15.70
N GLY A 115 1.48 -7.45 15.20
CA GLY A 115 0.62 -8.26 14.38
C GLY A 115 -0.55 -7.50 13.80
N VAL A 116 -1.39 -8.26 13.12
CA VAL A 116 -2.61 -7.79 12.46
C VAL A 116 -3.75 -8.71 12.88
N GLU A 117 -4.85 -8.11 13.29
CA GLU A 117 -6.10 -8.80 13.57
C GLU A 117 -7.14 -8.31 12.56
N ILE A 118 -7.60 -9.20 11.67
CA ILE A 118 -8.63 -8.89 10.68
C ILE A 118 -10.01 -9.17 11.28
N GLU A 119 -10.85 -8.13 11.29
CA GLU A 119 -12.24 -8.14 11.77
C GLU A 119 -13.20 -8.15 10.55
N GLU A 120 -14.51 -8.32 10.77
CA GLU A 120 -15.50 -8.34 9.66
C GLU A 120 -15.61 -6.98 8.94
N ASP A 121 -15.37 -5.88 9.66
CA ASP A 121 -15.58 -4.50 9.20
C ASP A 121 -14.31 -3.63 9.30
N GLY A 122 -13.13 -4.27 9.34
CA GLY A 122 -11.86 -3.59 9.38
C GLY A 122 -10.69 -4.47 9.79
N LYS A 123 -9.58 -3.82 10.13
CA LYS A 123 -8.41 -4.50 10.68
C LYS A 123 -7.80 -3.67 11.80
N VAL A 124 -7.11 -4.37 12.69
CA VAL A 124 -6.32 -3.79 13.78
C VAL A 124 -4.87 -4.19 13.57
N VAL A 125 -4.03 -3.22 13.25
CA VAL A 125 -2.58 -3.40 13.27
C VAL A 125 -2.08 -2.97 14.65
N TRP A 126 -1.31 -3.81 15.30
CA TRP A 126 -0.91 -3.60 16.69
C TRP A 126 0.55 -3.92 16.94
N PHE A 127 1.12 -3.31 17.98
CA PHE A 127 2.44 -3.66 18.47
C PHE A 127 2.58 -3.45 19.98
N ASN A 128 3.48 -4.25 20.57
CA ASN A 128 4.03 -4.10 21.90
C ASN A 128 5.38 -3.40 21.77
N PRO A 129 5.52 -2.15 22.21
CA PRO A 129 6.74 -1.38 22.03
C PRO A 129 7.91 -1.97 22.82
N ALA A 130 9.08 -2.06 22.17
CA ALA A 130 10.33 -2.41 22.83
C ALA A 130 10.91 -1.20 23.58
N SER A 131 11.82 -1.44 24.52
CA SER A 131 12.60 -0.36 25.17
C SER A 131 13.81 0.09 24.36
N VAL A 132 14.22 -0.69 23.36
CA VAL A 132 15.36 -0.41 22.49
C VAL A 132 15.01 -0.77 21.05
N PHE A 133 15.39 0.08 20.12
CA PHE A 133 15.22 -0.16 18.69
C PHE A 133 16.24 -1.20 18.19
N SER A 134 15.77 -2.22 17.47
CA SER A 134 16.62 -3.29 16.92
C SER A 134 17.47 -2.79 15.74
N GLU A 135 18.76 -3.17 15.72
CA GLU A 135 19.65 -2.95 14.57
C GLU A 135 19.46 -4.00 13.45
N GLY A 136 18.92 -5.19 13.77
CA GLY A 136 18.57 -6.23 12.79
C GLY A 136 17.13 -6.13 12.28
N ASP A 137 16.64 -7.19 11.61
CA ASP A 137 15.33 -7.22 10.91
C ASP A 137 14.09 -7.06 11.81
N GLY A 138 14.27 -7.12 13.13
CA GLY A 138 13.18 -7.01 14.11
C GLY A 138 12.42 -8.32 14.31
N VAL A 139 11.28 -8.26 15.00
CA VAL A 139 10.44 -9.44 15.26
C VAL A 139 9.45 -9.69 14.12
N THR A 140 9.22 -10.95 13.78
CA THR A 140 8.24 -11.35 12.76
C THR A 140 6.80 -11.09 13.24
N GLY A 141 5.99 -10.45 12.41
CA GLY A 141 4.59 -10.17 12.72
C GLY A 141 3.68 -11.39 12.61
N VAL A 142 2.58 -11.38 13.37
CA VAL A 142 1.55 -12.42 13.30
C VAL A 142 0.27 -11.85 12.70
N ILE A 143 -0.27 -12.50 11.66
CA ILE A 143 -1.61 -12.21 11.15
C ILE A 143 -2.59 -13.20 11.76
N SER A 144 -3.68 -12.70 12.33
CA SER A 144 -4.77 -13.49 12.90
C SER A 144 -6.13 -12.85 12.60
N GLY A 145 -7.23 -13.52 12.96
CA GLY A 145 -8.60 -13.04 12.70
C GLY A 145 -9.31 -13.80 11.57
N ILE A 146 -10.37 -13.20 11.01
CA ILE A 146 -11.10 -13.77 9.88
C ILE A 146 -10.26 -13.56 8.62
N LEU A 147 -9.23 -14.40 8.49
CA LEU A 147 -8.64 -14.67 7.19
C LEU A 147 -9.76 -15.30 6.39
N SER A 148 -10.44 -14.49 5.57
CA SER A 148 -11.27 -15.06 4.53
C SER A 148 -10.37 -16.03 3.77
N GLU A 149 -10.70 -17.33 3.75
CA GLU A 149 -10.11 -18.22 2.75
C GLU A 149 -10.20 -17.47 1.42
N PRO A 150 -9.15 -17.48 0.57
CA PRO A 150 -9.23 -16.84 -0.73
C PRO A 150 -10.39 -17.48 -1.47
N ARG A 151 -11.56 -16.84 -1.37
CA ARG A 151 -12.76 -17.24 -2.08
C ARG A 151 -12.32 -17.10 -3.51
N ARG A 152 -12.34 -18.19 -4.29
CA ARG A 152 -12.01 -18.10 -5.71
C ARG A 152 -12.93 -17.03 -6.27
N LEU A 153 -12.37 -15.86 -6.57
CA LEU A 153 -13.14 -14.70 -7.01
C LEU A 153 -13.98 -15.10 -8.22
N THR A 154 -13.49 -16.04 -9.02
CA THR A 154 -14.17 -16.69 -10.16
C THR A 154 -15.56 -17.25 -9.87
N ASP A 155 -15.90 -17.60 -8.63
CA ASP A 155 -17.18 -18.26 -8.29
C ASP A 155 -18.29 -17.26 -7.93
N SER A 156 -17.96 -15.96 -7.83
CA SER A 156 -18.96 -14.91 -7.56
C SER A 156 -19.59 -14.41 -8.87
N PRO A 157 -20.93 -14.27 -8.95
CA PRO A 157 -21.59 -13.79 -10.16
C PRO A 157 -21.14 -12.36 -10.49
N GLY A 158 -20.76 -12.12 -11.75
CA GLY A 158 -20.30 -10.81 -12.24
C GLY A 158 -18.78 -10.60 -12.25
N MET A 159 -18.01 -11.62 -11.91
CA MET A 159 -16.55 -11.60 -11.96
C MET A 159 -16.04 -11.93 -13.37
N ILE A 160 -15.04 -11.18 -13.82
CA ILE A 160 -14.37 -11.33 -15.11
C ILE A 160 -12.92 -11.68 -14.84
N GLU A 161 -12.43 -12.71 -15.51
CA GLU A 161 -11.00 -13.05 -15.53
C GLU A 161 -10.34 -12.28 -16.68
N PHE A 162 -9.25 -11.60 -16.33
CA PHE A 162 -8.40 -10.83 -17.22
C PHE A 162 -7.05 -11.53 -17.37
N GLU A 163 -6.57 -11.66 -18.59
CA GLU A 163 -5.28 -12.25 -18.90
C GLU A 163 -4.33 -11.16 -19.42
N ILE A 164 -3.33 -10.80 -18.62
CA ILE A 164 -2.30 -9.83 -19.00
C ILE A 164 -1.07 -10.60 -19.44
N ARG A 165 -0.80 -10.58 -20.75
CA ARG A 165 0.27 -11.41 -21.34
C ARG A 165 1.60 -10.67 -21.41
N ASP A 166 2.66 -11.41 -21.12
CA ASP A 166 4.04 -11.02 -21.36
C ASP A 166 4.46 -9.74 -20.61
N VAL A 167 4.00 -9.57 -19.37
CA VAL A 167 4.24 -8.40 -18.52
C VAL A 167 5.74 -8.25 -18.23
N PRO A 168 6.41 -7.16 -18.67
CA PRO A 168 7.78 -6.87 -18.25
C PRO A 168 7.83 -6.49 -16.77
N LEU A 169 8.47 -7.33 -15.95
CA LEU A 169 8.48 -7.15 -14.49
C LEU A 169 9.11 -5.82 -14.08
N LYS A 170 10.17 -5.36 -14.76
CA LYS A 170 10.80 -4.05 -14.48
C LYS A 170 9.89 -2.85 -14.73
N ALA A 171 9.07 -2.89 -15.78
CA ALA A 171 8.14 -1.79 -16.06
C ALA A 171 6.94 -1.82 -15.11
N TYR A 172 6.44 -3.02 -14.78
CA TYR A 172 5.41 -3.22 -13.76
C TYR A 172 5.85 -2.66 -12.41
N VAL A 173 7.06 -3.01 -11.99
CA VAL A 173 7.74 -2.47 -10.81
C VAL A 173 7.80 -0.93 -10.83
N GLY A 174 8.28 -0.35 -11.94
CA GLY A 174 8.42 1.09 -12.09
C GLY A 174 7.07 1.82 -12.05
N PHE A 175 6.04 1.20 -12.64
CA PHE A 175 4.65 1.67 -12.58
C PHE A 175 4.11 1.68 -11.15
N HIS A 176 4.24 0.57 -10.40
CA HIS A 176 3.77 0.49 -9.02
C HIS A 176 4.46 1.49 -8.09
N ARG A 177 5.77 1.69 -8.25
CA ARG A 177 6.54 2.69 -7.48
C ARG A 177 6.00 4.10 -7.75
N HIS A 178 5.88 4.47 -9.02
CA HIS A 178 5.40 5.79 -9.41
C HIS A 178 3.96 6.03 -8.94
N TYR A 179 3.09 5.03 -9.10
CA TYR A 179 1.70 5.08 -8.64
C TYR A 179 1.58 5.38 -7.13
N ARG A 180 2.45 4.74 -6.32
CA ARG A 180 2.50 4.96 -4.87
C ARG A 180 2.93 6.38 -4.52
N GLU A 181 3.97 6.89 -5.18
CA GLU A 181 4.45 8.27 -4.98
C GLU A 181 3.37 9.29 -5.37
N LEU A 182 2.76 9.13 -6.55
CA LEU A 182 1.70 9.99 -7.02
C LEU A 182 0.51 9.99 -6.06
N ARG A 183 0.07 8.80 -5.62
CA ARG A 183 -1.01 8.68 -4.65
C ARG A 183 -0.69 9.39 -3.34
N ARG A 184 0.52 9.19 -2.80
CA ARG A 184 0.93 9.82 -1.54
C ARG A 184 0.82 11.34 -1.64
N GLU A 185 1.35 11.92 -2.71
CA GLU A 185 1.31 13.37 -2.94
C GLU A 185 -0.13 13.86 -3.17
N VAL A 186 -0.90 13.17 -4.01
CA VAL A 186 -2.32 13.48 -4.25
C VAL A 186 -3.13 13.45 -2.96
N ARG A 187 -2.90 12.45 -2.11
CA ARG A 187 -3.57 12.32 -0.81
C ARG A 187 -3.16 13.47 0.11
N LEU A 188 -1.87 13.80 0.20
CA LEU A 188 -1.39 14.93 1.00
C LEU A 188 -1.99 16.26 0.53
N LEU A 189 -2.07 16.49 -0.78
CA LEU A 189 -2.70 17.67 -1.37
C LEU A 189 -4.21 17.72 -1.06
N ALA A 190 -4.92 16.60 -1.23
CA ALA A 190 -6.34 16.51 -0.92
C ALA A 190 -6.62 16.79 0.57
N LEU A 191 -5.74 16.33 1.46
CA LEU A 191 -5.88 16.53 2.90
C LEU A 191 -5.49 17.93 3.37
N ALA A 192 -4.53 18.58 2.70
CA ALA A 192 -4.07 19.93 3.05
C ALA A 192 -4.97 21.04 2.47
N HIS A 193 -5.56 20.80 1.30
CA HIS A 193 -6.20 21.83 0.47
C HIS A 193 -7.45 21.32 -0.26
N GLU A 194 -8.38 20.69 0.46
CA GLU A 194 -9.59 20.06 -0.12
C GLU A 194 -10.42 21.03 -1.00
N ALA A 195 -10.46 22.32 -0.65
CA ALA A 195 -11.21 23.33 -1.40
C ALA A 195 -10.46 23.86 -2.65
N ASP A 196 -9.13 23.80 -2.66
CA ASP A 196 -8.31 24.42 -3.70
C ASP A 196 -7.93 23.44 -4.82
N TYR A 197 -7.96 22.13 -4.55
CA TYR A 197 -7.57 21.08 -5.51
C TYR A 197 -8.62 19.97 -5.63
N PRO A 198 -9.76 20.23 -6.29
CA PRO A 198 -10.82 19.22 -6.48
C PRO A 198 -10.34 17.99 -7.26
N LEU A 199 -9.38 18.16 -8.18
CA LEU A 199 -8.76 17.06 -8.92
C LEU A 199 -8.02 16.07 -8.00
N ALA A 200 -7.30 16.59 -7.00
CA ALA A 200 -6.57 15.74 -6.05
C ALA A 200 -7.53 14.89 -5.21
N LYS A 201 -8.70 15.44 -4.85
CA LYS A 201 -9.76 14.68 -4.17
C LYS A 201 -10.32 13.57 -5.06
N SER A 202 -10.72 13.88 -6.29
CA SER A 202 -11.26 12.87 -7.22
C SER A 202 -10.27 11.75 -7.51
N LEU A 203 -8.98 12.09 -7.74
CA LEU A 203 -7.93 11.10 -7.88
C LEU A 203 -7.79 10.26 -6.60
N SER A 204 -7.73 10.89 -5.43
CA SER A 204 -7.63 10.18 -4.16
C SER A 204 -8.79 9.21 -3.92
N ASP A 205 -10.02 9.58 -4.30
CA ASP A 205 -11.20 8.74 -4.14
C ASP A 205 -11.14 7.54 -5.11
N LEU A 206 -10.71 7.75 -6.37
CA LEU A 206 -10.52 6.66 -7.32
C LEU A 206 -9.36 5.72 -6.94
N PHE A 207 -8.25 6.26 -6.44
CA PHE A 207 -7.16 5.45 -5.90
C PHE A 207 -7.67 4.50 -4.81
N GLY A 208 -8.51 4.99 -3.90
CA GLY A 208 -9.14 4.16 -2.87
C GLY A 208 -10.12 3.13 -3.43
N ALA A 209 -10.93 3.50 -4.42
CA ALA A 209 -11.90 2.59 -5.05
C ALA A 209 -11.24 1.44 -5.85
N LEU A 210 -10.05 1.68 -6.41
CA LEU A 210 -9.32 0.67 -7.19
C LEU A 210 -8.38 -0.19 -6.36
N GLU A 211 -7.95 0.26 -5.19
CA GLU A 211 -6.93 -0.45 -4.41
C GLU A 211 -7.42 -1.84 -3.98
N GLN A 212 -8.66 -1.96 -3.51
CA GLN A 212 -9.18 -3.24 -3.03
C GLN A 212 -9.36 -4.26 -4.15
N PRO A 213 -10.04 -3.95 -5.27
CA PRO A 213 -10.21 -4.90 -6.37
C PRO A 213 -8.89 -5.27 -7.04
N LEU A 214 -7.95 -4.32 -7.12
CA LEU A 214 -6.62 -4.59 -7.63
C LEU A 214 -5.81 -5.41 -6.63
N HIS A 215 -5.85 -5.16 -5.34
CA HIS A 215 -5.11 -5.97 -4.37
C HIS A 215 -5.65 -7.41 -4.31
N ASP A 216 -6.96 -7.57 -4.20
CA ASP A 216 -7.60 -8.88 -4.02
C ASP A 216 -7.65 -9.68 -5.34
N GLY A 217 -7.72 -8.99 -6.47
CA GLY A 217 -7.81 -9.60 -7.80
C GLY A 217 -6.48 -9.79 -8.51
N MET A 218 -5.44 -9.01 -8.19
CA MET A 218 -4.17 -9.02 -8.92
C MET A 218 -3.27 -10.14 -8.43
N GLY A 219 -2.64 -10.83 -9.37
CA GLY A 219 -1.64 -11.86 -9.10
C GLY A 219 -0.33 -11.30 -8.55
N ILE A 220 -0.35 -10.55 -7.45
CA ILE A 220 0.86 -10.15 -6.70
C ILE A 220 1.69 -11.41 -6.44
N ASP A 221 1.05 -12.49 -5.99
CA ASP A 221 1.69 -13.80 -5.81
C ASP A 221 2.33 -14.36 -7.10
N GLN A 222 1.71 -14.12 -8.27
CA GLN A 222 2.24 -14.57 -9.57
C GLN A 222 3.46 -13.74 -9.98
N ILE A 223 3.43 -12.43 -9.74
CA ILE A 223 4.56 -11.52 -9.98
C ILE A 223 5.71 -11.83 -9.01
N GLU A 224 5.40 -12.03 -7.73
CA GLU A 224 6.36 -12.37 -6.68
C GLU A 224 7.06 -13.69 -7.01
N ALA A 225 6.30 -14.75 -7.29
CA ALA A 225 6.87 -16.04 -7.69
C ALA A 225 7.72 -15.92 -8.97
N ALA A 226 7.36 -15.03 -9.90
CA ALA A 226 8.15 -14.78 -11.09
C ALA A 226 9.47 -14.03 -10.80
N LEU A 227 9.44 -13.05 -9.89
CA LEU A 227 10.64 -12.33 -9.42
C LEU A 227 11.58 -13.26 -8.65
N GLU A 228 11.06 -14.06 -7.72
CA GLU A 228 11.83 -15.07 -6.98
C GLU A 228 12.48 -16.10 -7.90
N ALA A 229 11.78 -16.48 -8.98
CA ALA A 229 12.31 -17.37 -10.00
C ALA A 229 13.34 -16.70 -10.93
N GLY A 230 13.58 -15.39 -10.80
CA GLY A 230 14.51 -14.63 -11.65
C GLY A 230 14.00 -14.39 -13.07
N ASN A 231 12.69 -14.43 -13.29
CA ASN A 231 12.10 -14.14 -14.60
C ASN A 231 12.11 -12.63 -14.87
N ASN A 232 12.28 -12.23 -16.13
CA ASN A 232 12.14 -10.82 -16.51
C ASN A 232 10.71 -10.46 -16.96
N ARG A 233 9.91 -11.47 -17.32
CA ARG A 233 8.56 -11.32 -17.87
C ARG A 233 7.68 -12.45 -17.38
N THR A 234 6.38 -12.20 -17.22
CA THR A 234 5.40 -13.24 -16.86
C THR A 234 4.01 -12.91 -17.40
N ASP A 235 3.18 -13.94 -17.57
CA ASP A 235 1.74 -13.77 -17.74
C ASP A 235 1.10 -13.61 -16.35
N VAL A 236 0.09 -12.73 -16.26
CA VAL A 236 -0.62 -12.46 -15.01
C VAL A 236 -2.12 -12.63 -15.25
N ARG A 237 -2.76 -13.44 -14.42
CA ARG A 237 -4.23 -13.52 -14.37
C ARG A 237 -4.76 -12.65 -13.25
N VAL A 238 -5.78 -11.87 -13.55
CA VAL A 238 -6.43 -10.96 -12.61
C VAL A 238 -7.93 -11.21 -12.64
N VAL A 239 -8.58 -11.29 -11.48
CA VAL A 239 -10.04 -11.49 -11.41
C VAL A 239 -10.67 -10.32 -10.67
N MET A 240 -11.61 -9.63 -11.31
CA MET A 240 -12.37 -8.54 -10.66
C MET A 240 -13.78 -8.44 -11.25
N ASP A 241 -14.66 -7.73 -10.55
CA ASP A 241 -16.00 -7.45 -11.06
C ASP A 241 -16.00 -6.39 -12.18
N THR A 242 -17.11 -6.31 -12.91
CA THR A 242 -17.28 -5.34 -14.02
C THR A 242 -17.26 -3.88 -13.55
N GLU A 243 -17.77 -3.58 -12.34
CA GLU A 243 -17.77 -2.22 -11.80
C GLU A 243 -16.34 -1.71 -11.59
N SER A 244 -15.46 -2.56 -11.09
CA SER A 244 -14.04 -2.29 -10.91
C SER A 244 -13.34 -2.02 -12.24
N ALA A 245 -13.67 -2.77 -13.30
CA ALA A 245 -13.15 -2.51 -14.65
C ALA A 245 -13.60 -1.14 -15.20
N ASP A 246 -14.84 -0.71 -14.92
CA ASP A 246 -15.33 0.62 -15.29
C ASP A 246 -14.62 1.74 -14.52
N VAL A 247 -14.25 1.49 -13.25
CA VAL A 247 -13.44 2.41 -12.45
C VAL A 247 -12.04 2.58 -13.07
N ILE A 248 -11.42 1.50 -13.58
CA ILE A 248 -10.12 1.56 -14.25
C ILE A 248 -10.16 2.50 -15.46
N GLY A 249 -11.23 2.45 -16.26
CA GLY A 249 -11.41 3.36 -17.40
C GLY A 249 -11.38 4.84 -16.99
N ARG A 250 -12.17 5.22 -15.98
CA ARG A 250 -12.18 6.59 -15.42
C ARG A 250 -10.83 7.00 -14.83
N PHE A 251 -10.12 6.04 -14.26
CA PHE A 251 -8.85 6.29 -13.62
C PHE A 251 -7.72 6.57 -14.63
N ILE A 252 -7.73 5.92 -15.80
CA ILE A 252 -6.82 6.26 -16.92
C ILE A 252 -7.01 7.74 -17.30
N GLU A 253 -8.26 8.17 -17.54
CA GLU A 253 -8.57 9.54 -17.93
C GLU A 253 -8.07 10.58 -16.90
N LEU A 254 -8.26 10.28 -15.62
CA LEU A 254 -7.84 11.17 -14.54
C LEU A 254 -6.32 11.22 -14.34
N LEU A 255 -5.61 10.12 -14.57
CA LEU A 255 -4.14 10.14 -14.55
C LEU A 255 -3.57 11.00 -15.68
N ASP A 256 -4.18 10.98 -16.86
CA ASP A 256 -3.76 11.83 -17.97
C ASP A 256 -4.00 13.31 -17.66
N LEU A 257 -5.11 13.61 -16.99
CA LEU A 257 -5.37 14.96 -16.47
C LEU A 257 -4.37 15.36 -15.38
N ALA A 258 -3.97 14.43 -14.50
CA ALA A 258 -2.96 14.66 -13.46
C ALA A 258 -1.59 15.00 -14.06
N ASP A 259 -1.17 14.28 -15.11
CA ASP A 259 0.08 14.56 -15.82
C ASP A 259 0.05 15.93 -16.50
N ALA A 260 -1.07 16.28 -17.15
CA ALA A 260 -1.24 17.58 -17.78
C ALA A 260 -1.10 18.70 -16.74
N PHE A 261 -1.80 18.55 -15.60
CA PHE A 261 -1.70 19.48 -14.47
C PHE A 261 -0.26 19.58 -13.92
N CYS A 262 0.42 18.45 -13.71
CA CYS A 262 1.80 18.45 -13.21
C CYS A 262 2.77 19.15 -14.17
N ARG A 263 2.57 19.02 -15.48
CA ARG A 263 3.37 19.72 -16.49
C ARG A 263 3.09 21.23 -16.49
N GLU A 264 1.83 21.64 -16.33
CA GLU A 264 1.42 23.06 -16.28
C GLU A 264 1.96 23.77 -15.03
N GLU A 265 1.82 23.16 -13.86
CA GLU A 265 2.29 23.70 -12.57
C GLU A 265 3.78 23.44 -12.29
N ARG A 266 4.53 22.94 -13.29
CA ARG A 266 5.97 22.62 -13.21
C ARG A 266 6.33 21.61 -12.11
N LEU A 267 5.39 20.78 -11.69
CA LEU A 267 5.59 19.64 -10.79
C LEU A 267 6.14 18.43 -11.57
N LEU A 268 7.26 18.64 -12.28
CA LEU A 268 7.80 17.68 -13.25
C LEU A 268 8.27 16.36 -12.64
N SER A 269 8.56 16.33 -11.33
CA SER A 269 8.92 15.09 -10.64
C SER A 269 7.74 14.11 -10.50
N LEU A 270 6.50 14.60 -10.65
CA LEU A 270 5.29 13.80 -10.49
C LEU A 270 4.64 13.39 -11.81
N ALA A 271 5.08 13.95 -12.94
CA ALA A 271 4.56 13.58 -14.25
C ALA A 271 5.19 12.27 -14.74
N ARG A 272 4.36 11.37 -15.30
CA ARG A 272 4.84 10.11 -15.88
C ARG A 272 5.75 10.34 -17.07
N THR A 273 6.85 9.58 -17.14
CA THR A 273 7.70 9.49 -18.34
C THR A 273 6.96 8.86 -19.53
N PRO A 274 7.38 9.09 -20.78
CA PRO A 274 6.76 8.48 -21.96
C PRO A 274 6.73 6.94 -21.89
N GLU A 275 7.80 6.32 -21.36
CA GLU A 275 7.89 4.87 -21.19
C GLU A 275 6.87 4.37 -20.15
N GLN A 276 6.72 5.07 -19.03
CA GLN A 276 5.71 4.76 -18.01
C GLN A 276 4.28 4.94 -18.54
N GLN A 277 4.03 5.97 -19.34
CA GLN A 277 2.73 6.20 -19.98
C GLN A 277 2.39 5.04 -20.92
N GLN A 278 3.33 4.63 -21.78
CA GLN A 278 3.10 3.52 -22.71
C GLN A 278 2.77 2.21 -21.96
N PHE A 279 3.53 1.90 -20.90
CA PHE A 279 3.28 0.70 -20.10
C PHE A 279 1.93 0.75 -19.40
N GLN A 280 1.61 1.88 -18.77
CA GLN A 280 0.35 2.03 -18.07
C GLN A 280 -0.86 1.98 -19.02
N GLU A 281 -0.80 2.69 -20.14
CA GLU A 281 -1.89 2.70 -21.14
C GLU A 281 -2.20 1.30 -21.65
N TRP A 282 -1.17 0.50 -21.90
CA TRP A 282 -1.35 -0.91 -22.24
C TRP A 282 -1.90 -1.70 -21.06
N PHE A 283 -1.24 -1.66 -19.90
CA PHE A 283 -1.58 -2.50 -18.74
C PHE A 283 -3.00 -2.24 -18.24
N LEU A 284 -3.35 -0.96 -17.99
CA LEU A 284 -4.71 -0.58 -17.57
C LEU A 284 -5.72 -0.72 -18.72
N GLY A 285 -5.28 -0.48 -19.96
CA GLY A 285 -6.11 -0.62 -21.15
C GLY A 285 -6.54 -2.06 -21.42
N GLU A 286 -5.75 -3.07 -21.06
CA GLU A 286 -6.13 -4.47 -21.22
C GLU A 286 -7.37 -4.84 -20.38
N PHE A 287 -7.52 -4.28 -19.18
CA PHE A 287 -8.75 -4.45 -18.39
C PHE A 287 -9.97 -3.87 -19.11
N VAL A 288 -9.88 -2.64 -19.61
CA VAL A 288 -10.98 -1.99 -20.34
C VAL A 288 -11.31 -2.74 -21.64
N ARG A 289 -10.29 -3.24 -22.35
CA ARG A 289 -10.46 -3.98 -23.61
C ARG A 289 -11.13 -5.34 -23.40
N GLN A 290 -10.64 -6.11 -22.43
CA GLN A 290 -11.16 -7.44 -22.15
C GLN A 290 -12.54 -7.38 -21.48
N ALA A 291 -12.82 -6.35 -20.68
CA ALA A 291 -14.17 -6.08 -20.16
C ALA A 291 -15.18 -5.83 -21.30
N ALA A 292 -14.73 -5.26 -22.42
CA ALA A 292 -15.53 -5.13 -23.64
C ALA A 292 -15.55 -6.39 -24.53
N GLY A 293 -15.02 -7.53 -24.05
CA GLY A 293 -15.02 -8.83 -24.74
C GLY A 293 -13.96 -8.99 -25.82
N LYS A 294 -12.87 -8.19 -25.80
CA LYS A 294 -11.75 -8.36 -26.74
C LYS A 294 -10.72 -9.36 -26.22
N ASP A 295 -10.00 -9.99 -27.14
CA ASP A 295 -8.90 -10.91 -26.81
C ASP A 295 -7.69 -10.20 -26.17
N PRO A 296 -6.96 -10.89 -25.26
CA PRO A 296 -5.79 -10.32 -24.59
C PRO A 296 -4.63 -10.07 -25.56
N LEU A 297 -3.97 -8.93 -25.40
CA LEU A 297 -2.79 -8.56 -26.18
C LEU A 297 -1.50 -8.59 -25.34
N PRO A 298 -0.43 -9.23 -25.82
CA PRO A 298 0.86 -9.22 -25.13
C PRO A 298 1.49 -7.83 -25.17
N TRP A 299 2.34 -7.52 -24.19
CA TRP A 299 3.15 -6.30 -24.21
C TRP A 299 4.10 -6.31 -25.42
N THR A 300 4.06 -5.23 -26.20
CA THR A 300 4.90 -5.06 -27.41
C THR A 300 5.81 -3.82 -27.34
N GLY A 301 5.78 -3.06 -26.24
CA GLY A 301 6.62 -1.88 -26.03
C GLY A 301 8.07 -2.22 -25.70
N ALA A 302 8.96 -1.22 -25.76
CA ALA A 302 10.38 -1.42 -25.53
C ALA A 302 10.66 -1.63 -24.03
N ALA A 303 10.93 -2.89 -23.63
CA ALA A 303 11.36 -3.22 -22.26
C ALA A 303 12.87 -3.47 -22.12
N ASP A 304 13.64 -3.51 -23.23
CA ASP A 304 15.06 -3.92 -23.22
C ASP A 304 15.97 -3.00 -24.04
N SER A 305 16.34 -1.84 -23.49
CA SER A 305 17.46 -1.07 -24.02
C SER A 305 18.40 -0.55 -22.93
N ALA A 306 18.98 -1.47 -22.15
CA ALA A 306 20.12 -1.14 -21.30
C ALA A 306 21.05 -2.34 -20.97
N VAL A 307 21.29 -3.29 -21.90
CA VAL A 307 22.48 -4.16 -21.83
C VAL A 307 23.02 -4.46 -23.23
N ARG A 308 23.62 -3.46 -23.89
CA ARG A 308 24.78 -3.75 -24.75
C ARG A 308 26.00 -3.27 -24.00
N GLN A 309 26.54 -4.16 -23.18
CA GLN A 309 27.91 -4.05 -22.72
C GLN A 309 28.79 -3.83 -23.95
N THR A 310 29.57 -2.76 -23.87
CA THR A 310 30.81 -2.55 -24.58
C THR A 310 31.59 -3.86 -24.67
N SER A 311 31.57 -4.48 -25.83
CA SER A 311 32.47 -5.55 -26.21
C SER A 311 32.64 -5.50 -27.71
N SER A 312 33.57 -4.64 -28.15
CA SER A 312 34.36 -4.85 -29.36
C SER A 312 35.49 -3.83 -29.42
N SER A 313 36.69 -4.35 -29.11
CA SER A 313 38.03 -4.05 -29.63
C SER A 313 38.58 -2.63 -29.57
#